data_AF-A0A814EFL5-F1
#
_entry.id   AF-A0A814EFL5-F1
#
_cell.length_a   1.000
_cell.length_b   1.000
_cell.length_c   1.000
_cell.angle_alpha   90.00
_cell.angle_beta   90.00
_cell.angle_gamma   90.00
#
_symmetry.space_group_name_H-M   'P 1'
#
loop_
_entity.id
_entity.type
_entity.pdbx_description
1 polymer ?
#
loop_
_entity_poly.entity_id
_entity_poly.type
_entity_poly.pdbx_seq_one_letter_code
_entity_poly.pdbx_strand_id
1 'polypeptide(L)'
;MTESDDFNLVLSTKENISNLIDDIESLAKDLISQTFESSRVRPSTFEAPNQLLQITKQIIQKQNQLNNYLDVAAEQLILYAKINKVKEALVESDSDIKSLLLYLKEAEQVMASAVYQSKLKLDMIKKAKPLPTDVIIRYAHKISSEYGVCCPENWAADNPHRSYPTDADMRRGWLAKLNNFTDLNPEPETTTSTAQQLMRSNSKLIEPIVPQEFNFNQQINSNLQNMNEYMSDSSSDSSSDSDNNMTL
;
A
#
# COMPACT_ATOMS: atom_id res chain seq x y z
N MET A 1 -30.16 -19.77 33.48
CA MET A 1 -28.90 -19.08 33.13
C MET A 1 -29.30 -17.82 32.40
N THR A 2 -29.62 -16.78 33.15
CA THR A 2 -30.05 -15.47 32.66
C THR A 2 -29.29 -14.47 33.50
N GLU A 3 -28.11 -14.09 33.01
CA GLU A 3 -27.23 -13.14 33.67
C GLU A 3 -26.56 -12.32 32.56
N SER A 4 -27.39 -11.55 31.88
CA SER A 4 -26.98 -10.70 30.77
C SER A 4 -28.05 -9.66 30.51
N ASP A 5 -28.39 -8.84 31.50
CA ASP A 5 -29.13 -7.57 31.29
C ASP A 5 -29.16 -6.69 32.57
N ASP A 6 -28.10 -6.75 33.40
CA ASP A 6 -27.86 -5.75 34.46
C ASP A 6 -26.88 -4.68 33.97
N PHE A 7 -27.07 -4.21 32.74
CA PHE A 7 -26.68 -2.84 32.37
C PHE A 7 -27.70 -1.87 32.99
N ASN A 8 -27.85 -1.94 34.32
CA ASN A 8 -28.29 -0.77 35.06
C ASN A 8 -27.33 0.35 34.65
N LEU A 9 -27.87 1.53 34.37
CA LEU A 9 -27.13 2.76 34.12
C LEU A 9 -26.25 3.08 35.35
N VAL A 10 -25.17 2.32 35.54
CA VAL A 10 -24.11 2.63 36.49
C VAL A 10 -23.46 3.84 35.87
N LEU A 11 -23.83 5.03 36.36
CA LEU A 11 -23.21 6.29 36.00
C LEU A 11 -21.69 6.09 35.87
N SER A 12 -21.08 6.76 34.89
CA SER A 12 -19.63 6.66 34.69
C SER A 12 -18.90 6.96 36.01
N THR A 13 -17.76 6.29 36.29
CA THR A 13 -16.95 6.59 37.49
C THR A 13 -16.74 8.11 37.65
N LYS A 14 -16.56 8.81 36.52
CA LYS A 14 -16.48 10.27 36.44
C LYS A 14 -17.75 10.98 36.93
N GLU A 15 -18.92 10.55 36.47
CA GLU A 15 -20.22 11.13 36.83
C GLU A 15 -20.55 10.84 38.30
N ASN A 16 -20.22 9.64 38.80
CA ASN A 16 -20.36 9.31 40.22
C ASN A 16 -19.47 10.17 41.12
N ILE A 17 -18.21 10.41 40.71
CA ILE A 17 -17.30 11.30 41.41
C ILE A 17 -17.84 12.74 41.38
N SER A 18 -18.34 13.23 40.24
CA SER A 18 -18.94 14.56 40.12
C SER A 18 -20.13 14.75 41.06
N ASN A 19 -21.08 13.80 41.04
CA ASN A 19 -22.27 13.86 41.88
C ASN A 19 -21.92 13.78 43.37
N LEU A 20 -20.91 12.99 43.74
CA LEU A 20 -20.44 12.93 45.13
C LEU A 20 -19.80 14.25 45.59
N ILE A 21 -19.09 14.94 44.71
CA ILE A 21 -18.52 16.26 45.01
C ILE A 21 -19.65 17.29 45.19
N ASP A 22 -20.65 17.28 44.31
CA ASP A 22 -21.82 18.17 44.40
C ASP A 22 -22.64 17.91 45.67
N ASP A 23 -22.81 16.65 46.05
CA ASP A 23 -23.45 16.23 47.32
C ASP A 23 -22.67 16.76 48.55
N ILE A 24 -21.33 16.63 48.53
CA ILE A 24 -20.47 17.12 49.61
C ILE A 24 -20.53 18.65 49.70
N GLU A 25 -20.56 19.35 48.56
CA GLU A 25 -20.72 20.79 48.50
C GLU A 25 -22.06 21.24 49.09
N SER A 26 -23.16 20.55 48.75
CA SER A 26 -24.48 20.83 49.34
C SER A 26 -24.47 20.63 50.85
N LEU A 27 -23.92 19.50 51.33
CA LEU A 27 -23.83 19.22 52.77
C LEU A 27 -22.93 20.22 53.51
N ALA A 28 -21.87 20.71 52.86
CA ALA A 28 -21.01 21.75 53.42
C ALA A 28 -21.75 23.10 53.54
N LYS A 29 -22.55 23.48 52.54
CA LYS A 29 -23.42 24.67 52.60
C LYS A 29 -24.45 24.57 53.72
N ASP A 30 -25.05 23.39 53.90
CA ASP A 30 -26.02 23.12 54.96
C ASP A 30 -25.37 23.16 56.35
N LEU A 31 -24.17 22.59 56.50
CA LEU A 31 -23.38 22.65 57.74
C LEU A 31 -23.10 24.11 58.11
N ILE A 32 -22.62 24.91 57.16
CA ILE A 32 -22.31 26.32 57.36
C ILE A 32 -23.58 27.08 57.76
N SER A 33 -24.69 26.85 57.06
CA SER A 33 -25.97 27.52 57.37
C SER A 33 -26.48 27.21 58.77
N GLN A 34 -26.43 25.94 59.19
CA GLN A 34 -26.83 25.51 60.54
C GLN A 34 -25.90 26.03 61.64
N THR A 35 -24.59 26.12 61.38
CA THR A 35 -23.67 26.74 62.35
C THR A 35 -23.96 28.23 62.56
N PHE A 36 -24.28 28.96 61.49
CA PHE A 36 -24.65 30.37 61.60
C PHE A 36 -26.00 30.56 62.30
N GLU A 37 -27.00 29.72 62.01
CA GLU A 37 -28.31 29.74 62.66
C GLU A 37 -28.24 29.38 64.15
N SER A 38 -27.45 28.37 64.50
CA SER A 38 -27.20 27.98 65.90
C SER A 38 -26.44 29.04 66.69
N SER A 39 -25.71 29.95 66.04
CA SER A 39 -25.03 31.08 66.71
C SER A 39 -25.94 32.28 66.96
N ARG A 40 -27.03 32.42 66.18
CA ARG A 40 -27.99 33.54 66.26
C ARG A 40 -29.12 33.29 67.25
N VAL A 41 -29.46 32.02 67.52
CA VAL A 41 -30.52 31.61 68.46
C VAL A 41 -29.88 31.17 69.79
N ARG A 42 -30.38 31.66 70.94
CA ARG A 42 -29.94 31.17 72.27
C ARG A 42 -30.11 29.63 72.34
N PRO A 43 -29.22 28.89 73.03
CA PRO A 43 -29.23 27.43 73.03
C PRO A 43 -30.40 26.90 73.87
N SER A 44 -31.60 26.87 73.31
CA SER A 44 -32.81 26.37 73.99
C SER A 44 -33.44 25.15 73.32
N THR A 45 -32.81 24.59 72.28
CA THR A 45 -33.34 23.38 71.61
C THR A 45 -32.23 22.34 71.51
N PHE A 46 -32.41 21.22 72.21
CA PHE A 46 -31.51 20.05 72.27
C PHE A 46 -31.25 19.40 70.88
N GLU A 47 -31.95 19.83 69.84
CA GLU A 47 -31.91 19.28 68.48
C GLU A 47 -30.80 19.86 67.59
N ALA A 48 -30.43 21.14 67.76
CA ALA A 48 -29.40 21.81 66.95
C ALA A 48 -28.01 21.12 66.99
N PRO A 49 -27.46 20.70 68.15
CA PRO A 49 -26.18 19.99 68.18
C PRO A 49 -26.26 18.58 67.57
N ASN A 50 -27.44 17.95 67.57
CA ASN A 50 -27.65 16.62 67.00
C ASN A 50 -27.71 16.65 65.46
N GLN A 51 -28.32 17.69 64.88
CA GLN A 51 -28.37 17.90 63.42
C GLN A 51 -26.97 18.19 62.83
N LEU A 52 -26.18 19.03 63.50
CA LEU A 52 -24.79 19.30 63.12
C LEU A 52 -23.93 18.03 63.12
N LEU A 53 -24.10 17.19 64.14
CA LEU A 53 -23.40 15.92 64.26
C LEU A 53 -23.81 14.95 63.14
N GLN A 54 -25.10 14.95 62.76
CA GLN A 54 -25.62 14.13 61.68
C GLN A 54 -25.05 14.53 60.31
N ILE A 55 -25.01 15.83 59.99
CA ILE A 55 -24.42 16.33 58.74
C ILE A 55 -22.93 16.00 58.69
N THR A 56 -22.21 16.20 59.80
CA THR A 56 -20.77 15.86 59.88
C THR A 56 -20.54 14.36 59.60
N LYS A 57 -21.36 13.48 60.16
CA LYS A 57 -21.29 12.03 59.88
C LYS A 57 -21.58 11.72 58.41
N GLN A 58 -22.56 12.39 57.80
CA GLN A 58 -22.88 12.22 56.38
C GLN A 58 -21.74 12.69 55.47
N ILE A 59 -21.08 13.80 55.79
CA ILE A 59 -19.90 14.28 55.07
C ILE A 59 -18.76 13.25 55.16
N ILE A 60 -18.48 12.72 56.35
CA ILE A 60 -17.45 11.68 56.52
C ILE A 60 -17.78 10.43 55.70
N GLN A 61 -19.05 10.01 55.71
CA GLN A 61 -19.50 8.87 54.93
C GLN A 61 -19.32 9.10 53.42
N LYS A 62 -19.70 10.28 52.92
CA LYS A 62 -19.56 10.65 51.51
C LYS A 62 -18.09 10.81 51.09
N GLN A 63 -17.25 11.34 51.97
CA GLN A 63 -15.80 11.40 51.76
C GLN A 63 -15.19 10.01 51.62
N ASN A 64 -15.60 9.05 52.45
CA ASN A 64 -15.14 7.66 52.32
C ASN A 64 -15.61 7.03 51.00
N GLN A 65 -16.83 7.32 50.56
CA GLN A 65 -17.33 6.88 49.26
C GLN A 65 -16.51 7.48 48.11
N LEU A 66 -16.19 8.77 48.18
CA LEU A 66 -15.34 9.45 47.19
C LEU A 66 -13.94 8.84 47.11
N ASN A 67 -13.31 8.56 48.25
CA ASN A 67 -12.00 7.90 48.30
C ASN A 67 -12.06 6.51 47.62
N ASN A 68 -13.10 5.72 47.87
CA ASN A 68 -13.27 4.42 47.22
C ASN A 68 -13.40 4.55 45.69
N TYR A 69 -14.13 5.55 45.20
CA TYR A 69 -14.24 5.78 43.75
C TYR A 69 -12.94 6.31 43.13
N LEU A 70 -12.13 7.07 43.88
CA LEU A 70 -10.80 7.48 43.45
C LEU A 70 -9.85 6.29 43.31
N ASP A 71 -9.89 5.33 44.23
CA ASP A 71 -9.10 4.10 44.14
C ASP A 71 -9.50 3.29 42.88
N VAL A 72 -10.80 3.15 42.63
CA VAL A 72 -11.32 2.49 41.41
C VAL A 72 -10.88 3.24 40.15
N ALA A 73 -10.91 4.59 40.15
CA ALA A 73 -10.45 5.38 39.01
C ALA A 73 -8.94 5.21 38.76
N ALA A 74 -8.13 5.07 39.81
CA ALA A 74 -6.70 4.79 39.68
C ALA A 74 -6.45 3.41 39.06
N GLU A 75 -7.20 2.37 39.47
CA GLU A 75 -7.13 1.05 38.86
C GLU A 75 -7.55 1.08 37.38
N GLN A 76 -8.64 1.81 37.06
CA GLN A 76 -9.10 2.00 35.70
C GLN A 76 -8.01 2.66 34.84
N LEU A 77 -7.32 3.69 35.35
CA LEU A 77 -6.24 4.35 34.64
C LEU A 77 -5.09 3.39 34.27
N ILE A 78 -4.67 2.54 35.22
CA ILE A 78 -3.63 1.53 34.98
C ILE A 78 -4.10 0.52 33.92
N LEU A 79 -5.36 0.09 34.00
CA LEU A 79 -5.94 -0.82 33.03
C LEU A 79 -6.00 -0.18 31.63
N TYR A 80 -6.41 1.08 31.52
CA TYR A 80 -6.41 1.82 30.25
C TYR A 80 -5.02 1.94 29.65
N ALA A 81 -3.99 2.22 30.46
CA ALA A 81 -2.60 2.24 30.00
C ALA A 81 -2.18 0.87 29.44
N LYS A 82 -2.55 -0.22 30.11
CA LYS A 82 -2.28 -1.58 29.63
C LYS A 82 -3.03 -1.89 28.33
N ILE A 83 -4.30 -1.48 28.22
CA ILE A 83 -5.11 -1.65 27.01
C ILE A 83 -4.48 -0.89 25.84
N ASN A 84 -4.05 0.35 26.04
CA ASN A 84 -3.44 1.15 24.99
C ASN A 84 -2.13 0.52 24.50
N LYS A 85 -1.28 0.03 25.42
CA LYS A 85 -0.07 -0.70 25.05
C LYS A 85 -0.36 -1.94 24.19
N VAL A 86 -1.40 -2.69 24.53
CA VAL A 86 -1.81 -3.86 23.74
C VAL A 86 -2.37 -3.45 22.38
N LYS A 87 -3.15 -2.36 22.31
CA LYS A 87 -3.68 -1.82 21.05
C LYS A 87 -2.56 -1.37 20.12
N GLU A 88 -1.53 -0.70 20.64
CA GLU A 88 -0.36 -0.28 19.87
C GLU A 88 0.36 -1.50 19.27
N ALA A 89 0.63 -2.52 20.08
CA ALA A 89 1.25 -3.76 19.60
C ALA A 89 0.38 -4.51 18.57
N LEU A 90 -0.95 -4.46 18.70
CA LEU A 90 -1.88 -5.02 17.72
C LEU A 90 -1.78 -4.28 16.37
N VAL A 91 -1.74 -2.95 16.39
CA VAL A 91 -1.61 -2.13 15.18
C VAL A 91 -0.28 -2.41 14.47
N GLU A 92 0.81 -2.56 15.21
CA GLU A 92 2.13 -2.95 14.66
C GLU A 92 2.06 -4.34 14.01
N SER A 93 1.52 -5.33 14.73
CA SER A 93 1.36 -6.69 14.20
C SER A 93 0.46 -6.74 12.97
N ASP A 94 -0.62 -5.95 12.91
CA ASP A 94 -1.50 -5.89 11.74
C ASP A 94 -0.81 -5.25 10.53
N SER A 95 0.05 -4.26 10.77
CA SER A 95 0.90 -3.67 9.73
C SER A 95 1.86 -4.71 9.15
N ASP A 96 2.51 -5.49 10.00
CA ASP A 96 3.43 -6.54 9.59
C ASP A 96 2.71 -7.61 8.77
N ILE A 97 1.54 -8.07 9.22
CA ILE A 97 0.73 -9.05 8.47
C ILE A 97 0.39 -8.52 7.07
N LYS A 98 -0.01 -7.25 6.95
CA LYS A 98 -0.33 -6.65 5.65
C LYS A 98 0.90 -6.61 4.73
N SER A 99 2.06 -6.24 5.25
CA SER A 99 3.31 -6.24 4.48
C SER A 99 3.67 -7.64 4.00
N LEU A 100 3.52 -8.65 4.86
CA LEU A 100 3.85 -10.03 4.54
C LEU A 100 2.91 -10.62 3.48
N LEU A 101 1.61 -10.29 3.57
CA LEU A 101 0.63 -10.66 2.54
C LEU A 101 0.95 -10.03 1.18
N LEU A 102 1.44 -8.79 1.16
CA LEU A 102 1.87 -8.13 -0.08
C LEU A 102 3.04 -8.88 -0.72
N TYR A 103 4.08 -9.19 0.06
CA TYR A 103 5.23 -9.96 -0.43
C TYR A 103 4.83 -11.36 -0.90
N LEU A 104 3.90 -12.01 -0.21
CA LEU A 104 3.40 -13.33 -0.62
C LEU A 104 2.69 -13.25 -1.98
N LYS A 105 1.84 -12.23 -2.19
CA LYS A 105 1.15 -12.02 -3.46
C LYS A 105 2.12 -11.71 -4.59
N GLU A 106 3.16 -10.93 -4.33
CA GLU A 106 4.21 -10.65 -5.29
C GLU A 106 4.98 -11.92 -5.67
N ALA A 107 5.38 -12.72 -4.67
CA ALA A 107 6.06 -13.99 -4.89
C ALA A 107 5.19 -14.98 -5.69
N GLU A 108 3.90 -15.06 -5.37
CA GLU A 108 2.93 -15.88 -6.13
C GLU A 108 2.88 -15.46 -7.60
N GLN A 109 2.80 -14.15 -7.87
CA GLN A 109 2.74 -13.63 -9.23
C GLN A 109 4.02 -13.95 -10.03
N VAL A 110 5.20 -13.75 -9.42
CA VAL A 110 6.48 -14.08 -10.05
C VAL A 110 6.55 -15.58 -10.34
N MET A 111 6.13 -16.42 -9.38
CA MET A 111 6.14 -17.88 -9.54
C MET A 111 5.17 -18.35 -10.62
N ALA A 112 3.95 -17.81 -10.67
CA ALA A 112 2.96 -18.15 -11.71
C ALA A 112 3.48 -17.80 -13.11
N SER A 113 4.09 -16.63 -13.27
CA SER A 113 4.73 -16.22 -14.52
C SER A 113 5.89 -17.15 -14.89
N ALA A 114 6.78 -17.45 -13.94
CA ALA A 114 7.93 -18.34 -14.17
C ALA A 114 7.49 -19.75 -14.59
N VAL A 115 6.44 -20.30 -13.96
CA VAL A 115 5.88 -21.61 -14.31
C VAL A 115 5.27 -21.58 -15.70
N TYR A 116 4.52 -20.54 -16.05
CA TYR A 116 3.94 -20.39 -17.38
C TYR A 116 5.03 -20.34 -18.46
N GLN A 117 6.06 -19.51 -18.26
CA GLN A 117 7.18 -19.39 -19.19
C GLN A 117 7.98 -20.70 -19.31
N SER A 118 8.15 -21.41 -18.20
CA SER A 118 8.83 -22.72 -18.21
C SER A 118 8.04 -23.75 -19.02
N LYS A 119 6.71 -23.77 -18.92
CA LYS A 119 5.85 -24.64 -19.75
C LYS A 119 6.00 -24.33 -21.22
N LEU A 120 5.94 -23.05 -21.61
CA LEU A 120 6.14 -22.63 -22.99
C LEU A 120 7.52 -23.08 -23.52
N LYS A 121 8.59 -22.86 -22.75
CA LYS A 121 9.95 -23.28 -23.12
C LYS A 121 10.06 -24.79 -23.26
N LEU A 122 9.45 -25.58 -22.37
CA LEU A 122 9.42 -27.04 -22.47
C LEU A 122 8.70 -27.50 -23.75
N ASP A 123 7.59 -26.87 -24.11
CA ASP A 123 6.87 -27.20 -25.33
C ASP A 123 7.68 -26.84 -26.59
N MET A 124 8.44 -25.74 -26.56
CA MET A 124 9.38 -25.40 -27.63
C MET A 124 10.53 -26.42 -27.73
N ILE A 125 11.09 -26.84 -26.60
CA ILE A 125 12.15 -27.87 -26.56
C ILE A 125 11.63 -29.20 -27.11
N LYS A 126 10.40 -29.61 -26.75
CA LYS A 126 9.76 -30.82 -27.29
C LYS A 126 9.54 -30.75 -28.81
N LYS A 127 9.23 -29.56 -29.34
CA LYS A 127 9.06 -29.33 -30.79
C LYS A 127 10.40 -29.23 -31.53
N ALA A 128 11.48 -28.84 -30.84
CA ALA A 128 12.78 -28.62 -31.45
C ALA A 128 13.44 -29.94 -31.89
N LYS A 129 14.01 -29.92 -33.09
CA LYS A 129 14.85 -31.03 -33.57
C LYS A 129 16.25 -30.89 -32.97
N PRO A 130 16.82 -31.94 -32.36
CA PRO A 130 18.17 -31.87 -31.83
C PRO A 130 19.17 -31.66 -32.98
N LEU A 131 20.04 -30.66 -32.82
CA LEU A 131 21.11 -30.33 -33.75
C LEU A 131 22.45 -30.74 -33.12
N PRO A 132 23.40 -31.31 -33.91
CA PRO A 132 24.73 -31.60 -33.40
C PRO A 132 25.46 -30.30 -33.06
N THR A 133 26.17 -30.31 -31.93
CA THR A 133 26.86 -29.11 -31.41
C THR A 133 27.88 -28.55 -32.40
N ASP A 134 28.52 -29.39 -33.22
CA ASP A 134 29.47 -28.96 -34.25
C ASP A 134 28.85 -28.02 -35.29
N VAL A 135 27.58 -28.24 -35.64
CA VAL A 135 26.85 -27.38 -36.58
C VAL A 135 26.59 -26.03 -35.93
N ILE A 136 26.17 -26.02 -34.65
CA ILE A 136 25.94 -24.78 -33.89
C ILE A 136 27.24 -23.97 -33.78
N ILE A 137 28.35 -24.61 -33.41
CA ILE A 137 29.66 -23.95 -33.27
C ILE A 137 30.12 -23.38 -34.62
N ARG A 138 30.00 -24.15 -35.70
CA ARG A 138 30.41 -23.69 -37.04
C ARG A 138 29.60 -22.49 -37.51
N TYR A 139 28.27 -22.53 -37.35
CA TYR A 139 27.42 -21.41 -37.73
C TYR A 139 27.60 -20.20 -36.82
N ALA A 140 27.80 -20.40 -35.51
CA ALA A 140 28.12 -19.32 -34.59
C ALA A 140 29.42 -18.62 -34.98
N HIS A 141 30.50 -19.38 -35.22
CA HIS A 141 31.76 -18.83 -35.70
C HIS A 141 31.58 -18.08 -37.02
N LYS A 142 30.82 -18.66 -37.97
CA LYS A 142 30.52 -18.02 -39.26
C LYS A 142 29.83 -16.67 -39.07
N ILE A 143 28.74 -16.64 -38.29
CA ILE A 143 27.97 -15.42 -37.99
C ILE A 143 28.83 -14.35 -37.30
N SER A 144 29.68 -14.76 -36.34
CA SER A 144 30.59 -13.86 -35.65
C SER A 144 31.70 -13.33 -36.57
N SER A 145 32.25 -14.15 -37.48
CA SER A 145 33.29 -13.74 -38.43
C SER A 145 32.76 -12.86 -39.57
N GLU A 146 31.48 -12.99 -39.91
CA GLU A 146 30.83 -12.24 -40.99
C GLU A 146 30.18 -10.92 -40.50
N TYR A 147 30.48 -10.47 -39.27
CA TYR A 147 29.92 -9.25 -38.66
C TYR A 147 28.37 -9.15 -38.75
N GLY A 148 27.67 -10.29 -38.73
CA GLY A 148 26.20 -10.38 -38.93
C GLY A 148 25.34 -9.86 -37.79
N VAL A 149 25.94 -9.51 -36.65
CA VAL A 149 25.24 -9.26 -35.38
C VAL A 149 25.17 -7.76 -35.05
N CYS A 150 26.04 -6.92 -35.60
CA CYS A 150 25.92 -5.46 -35.50
C CYS A 150 26.47 -4.77 -36.76
N CYS A 151 26.00 -3.55 -37.00
CA CYS A 151 26.50 -2.66 -38.04
C CYS A 151 27.86 -2.10 -37.60
N PRO A 152 28.99 -2.33 -38.31
CA PRO A 152 30.26 -1.69 -37.98
C PRO A 152 30.17 -0.16 -38.03
N GLU A 153 30.94 0.51 -37.18
CA GLU A 153 30.92 1.99 -37.01
C GLU A 153 31.30 2.76 -38.29
N ASN A 154 31.88 2.09 -39.29
CA ASN A 154 32.23 2.60 -40.61
C ASN A 154 31.38 1.98 -41.74
N TRP A 155 30.08 1.75 -41.52
CA TRP A 155 29.16 1.23 -42.52
C TRP A 155 29.04 2.16 -43.73
N ALA A 156 29.81 1.88 -44.77
CA ALA A 156 29.81 2.57 -46.06
C ALA A 156 29.59 1.55 -47.19
N ALA A 157 29.02 2.00 -48.31
CA ALA A 157 28.59 1.14 -49.42
C ALA A 157 29.76 0.43 -50.15
N ASP A 158 30.99 0.89 -49.91
CA ASP A 158 32.25 0.39 -50.45
C ASP A 158 32.94 -0.63 -49.54
N ASN A 159 32.44 -0.87 -48.31
CA ASN A 159 33.07 -1.77 -47.35
C ASN A 159 32.80 -3.26 -47.69
N PRO A 160 33.84 -4.08 -47.93
CA PRO A 160 33.70 -5.52 -48.21
C PRO A 160 33.21 -6.37 -47.03
N HIS A 161 33.31 -5.86 -45.79
CA HIS A 161 32.95 -6.58 -44.56
C HIS A 161 31.49 -6.39 -44.12
N ARG A 162 30.63 -5.88 -45.00
CA ARG A 162 29.19 -5.73 -44.75
C ARG A 162 28.53 -7.10 -44.58
N SER A 163 27.59 -7.18 -43.66
CA SER A 163 26.93 -8.44 -43.29
C SER A 163 25.74 -8.82 -44.17
N TYR A 164 25.30 -7.93 -45.08
CA TYR A 164 24.23 -8.20 -46.04
C TYR A 164 24.72 -7.99 -47.49
N PRO A 165 24.23 -8.80 -48.45
CA PRO A 165 24.59 -8.63 -49.86
C PRO A 165 24.22 -7.24 -50.38
N THR A 166 25.14 -6.57 -51.09
CA THR A 166 24.80 -5.31 -51.78
C THR A 166 24.06 -5.62 -53.08
N ASP A 167 23.29 -4.67 -53.58
CA ASP A 167 22.58 -4.73 -54.86
C ASP A 167 23.50 -5.18 -56.04
N ALA A 168 24.77 -4.76 -56.02
CA ALA A 168 25.79 -5.25 -56.96
C ALA A 168 26.13 -6.75 -56.80
N ASP A 169 26.20 -7.27 -55.57
CA ASP A 169 26.40 -8.71 -55.33
C ASP A 169 25.16 -9.51 -55.70
N MET A 170 23.97 -8.98 -55.41
CA MET A 170 22.70 -9.57 -55.81
C MET A 170 22.61 -9.69 -57.34
N ARG A 171 23.00 -8.64 -58.07
CA ARG A 171 23.12 -8.65 -59.55
C ARG A 171 24.19 -9.60 -60.09
N ARG A 172 25.28 -9.81 -59.34
CA ARG A 172 26.32 -10.81 -59.67
C ARG A 172 25.93 -12.23 -59.30
N GLY A 173 24.90 -12.37 -58.46
CA GLY A 173 24.38 -13.63 -57.96
C GLY A 173 23.76 -14.50 -59.05
N TRP A 174 23.63 -15.79 -58.73
CA TRP A 174 23.07 -16.77 -59.65
C TRP A 174 21.61 -16.45 -60.03
N LEU A 175 20.83 -15.92 -59.09
CA LEU A 175 19.44 -15.53 -59.32
C LEU A 175 19.30 -14.43 -60.38
N ALA A 176 20.15 -13.41 -60.35
CA ALA A 176 20.14 -12.35 -61.36
C ALA A 176 20.61 -12.87 -62.74
N LYS A 177 21.61 -13.76 -62.76
CA LYS A 177 22.04 -14.41 -64.01
C LYS A 177 20.93 -15.26 -64.63
N LEU A 178 20.19 -16.00 -63.81
CA LEU A 178 19.04 -16.81 -64.26
C LEU A 178 17.91 -15.94 -64.86
N ASN A 179 17.66 -14.75 -64.30
CA ASN A 179 16.70 -13.80 -64.87
C ASN A 179 17.18 -13.23 -66.23
N ASN A 180 18.47 -12.93 -66.35
CA ASN A 180 19.04 -12.46 -67.61
C ASN A 180 19.06 -13.55 -68.70
N PHE A 181 18.93 -14.83 -68.35
CA PHE A 181 18.74 -15.93 -69.31
C PHE A 181 17.30 -16.01 -69.85
N THR A 182 16.32 -15.52 -69.09
CA THR A 182 14.92 -15.44 -69.53
C THR A 182 14.61 -14.17 -70.33
N ASP A 183 15.48 -13.15 -70.26
CA ASP A 183 15.32 -11.85 -70.92
C ASP A 183 15.81 -11.82 -72.39
N LEU A 184 15.51 -12.86 -73.18
CA LEU A 184 15.52 -12.78 -74.65
C LEU A 184 14.26 -12.08 -75.20
N ASN A 185 13.55 -11.31 -74.39
CA ASN A 185 12.43 -10.48 -74.81
C ASN A 185 12.47 -9.13 -74.07
N PRO A 186 12.64 -7.98 -74.76
CA PRO A 186 12.73 -6.68 -74.10
C PRO A 186 11.33 -6.10 -73.91
N GLU A 187 10.80 -6.17 -72.70
CA GLU A 187 9.69 -5.32 -72.25
C GLU A 187 10.08 -4.75 -70.87
N PRO A 188 10.12 -3.42 -70.69
CA PRO A 188 10.41 -2.83 -69.40
C PRO A 188 9.16 -2.84 -68.51
N GLU A 189 9.39 -2.79 -67.21
CA GLU A 189 8.48 -2.34 -66.15
C GLU A 189 8.01 -3.41 -65.14
N THR A 190 8.06 -3.03 -63.85
CA THR A 190 7.41 -3.62 -62.67
C THR A 190 8.15 -4.67 -61.80
N THR A 191 9.46 -4.53 -61.54
CA THR A 191 10.15 -5.41 -60.55
C THR A 191 10.23 -4.85 -59.11
N THR A 192 9.88 -3.58 -58.87
CA THR A 192 10.07 -2.94 -57.55
C THR A 192 9.08 -3.38 -56.47
N SER A 193 7.86 -3.80 -56.85
CA SER A 193 6.77 -4.07 -55.89
C SER A 193 6.94 -5.39 -55.13
N THR A 194 7.38 -6.45 -55.82
CA THR A 194 7.44 -7.81 -55.26
C THR A 194 8.54 -7.98 -54.20
N ALA A 195 9.68 -7.30 -54.36
CA ALA A 195 10.79 -7.35 -53.42
C ALA A 195 10.44 -6.70 -52.06
N GLN A 196 9.65 -5.62 -52.06
CA GLN A 196 9.20 -4.95 -50.83
C GLN A 196 8.20 -5.80 -50.03
N GLN A 197 7.42 -6.66 -50.70
CA GLN A 197 6.44 -7.53 -50.05
C GLN A 197 7.08 -8.75 -49.36
N LEU A 198 8.19 -9.28 -49.90
CA LEU A 198 8.97 -10.36 -49.29
C LEU A 198 9.77 -9.89 -48.06
N MET A 199 10.29 -8.66 -48.08
CA MET A 199 10.99 -8.05 -46.93
C MET A 199 10.04 -7.84 -45.72
N ARG A 200 8.75 -7.56 -45.97
CA ARG A 200 7.73 -7.39 -44.92
C ARG A 200 7.21 -8.68 -44.30
N SER A 201 7.38 -9.84 -44.95
CA SER A 201 6.92 -11.12 -44.39
C SER A 201 7.94 -11.77 -43.47
N ASN A 202 9.24 -11.53 -43.69
CA ASN A 202 10.31 -12.04 -42.82
C ASN A 202 10.39 -11.34 -41.46
N SER A 203 9.93 -10.08 -41.34
CA SER A 203 9.93 -9.34 -40.07
C SER A 203 8.91 -9.85 -39.04
N LYS A 204 7.98 -10.74 -39.42
CA LYS A 204 7.03 -11.36 -38.49
C LYS A 204 7.53 -12.66 -37.85
N LEU A 205 8.62 -13.25 -38.33
CA LEU A 205 9.09 -14.57 -37.86
C LEU A 205 10.22 -14.50 -36.84
N ILE A 206 10.77 -13.32 -36.59
CA ILE A 206 11.86 -13.10 -35.64
C ILE A 206 11.43 -11.95 -34.71
N GLU A 207 10.46 -12.23 -33.84
CA GLU A 207 10.36 -11.46 -32.61
C GLU A 207 11.51 -11.92 -31.71
N PRO A 208 12.42 -11.02 -31.30
CA PRO A 208 13.42 -11.40 -30.32
C PRO A 208 12.69 -11.71 -29.01
N ILE A 209 12.91 -12.92 -28.47
CA ILE A 209 12.63 -13.22 -27.06
C ILE A 209 13.69 -12.45 -26.26
N VAL A 210 13.53 -11.13 -26.21
CA VAL A 210 14.14 -10.29 -25.21
C VAL A 210 13.43 -10.69 -23.92
N PRO A 211 14.15 -11.02 -22.83
CA PRO A 211 13.55 -10.92 -21.51
C PRO A 211 13.07 -9.48 -21.42
N GLN A 212 11.77 -9.24 -21.54
CA GLN A 212 11.20 -7.95 -21.22
C GLN A 212 11.68 -7.70 -19.80
N GLU A 213 12.72 -6.86 -19.64
CA GLU A 213 13.08 -6.33 -18.34
C GLU A 213 11.77 -5.77 -17.81
N PHE A 214 11.31 -6.36 -16.71
CA PHE A 214 10.07 -5.98 -16.07
C PHE A 214 10.25 -4.55 -15.55
N ASN A 215 10.00 -3.57 -16.42
CA ASN A 215 9.84 -2.15 -16.09
C ASN A 215 8.53 -1.92 -15.31
N PHE A 216 8.20 -2.79 -14.36
CA PHE A 216 6.99 -2.69 -13.54
C PHE A 216 7.17 -1.73 -12.35
N ASN A 217 8.42 -1.41 -11.99
CA ASN A 217 8.71 -0.43 -10.94
C ASN A 217 8.26 1.01 -11.29
N GLN A 218 8.04 1.35 -12.56
CA GLN A 218 7.51 2.68 -12.93
C GLN A 218 5.98 2.78 -12.81
N GLN A 219 5.26 1.68 -13.03
CA GLN A 219 3.79 1.68 -13.03
C GLN A 219 3.19 1.50 -11.62
N ILE A 220 3.95 0.90 -10.70
CA ILE A 220 3.56 0.85 -9.28
C ILE A 220 3.72 2.24 -8.62
N ASN A 221 4.78 2.99 -8.93
CA ASN A 221 5.00 4.31 -8.32
C ASN A 221 3.94 5.35 -8.74
N SER A 222 3.43 5.30 -9.98
CA SER A 222 2.33 6.16 -10.41
C SER A 222 0.98 5.76 -9.81
N ASN A 223 0.73 4.46 -9.61
CA ASN A 223 -0.47 3.98 -8.93
C ASN A 223 -0.46 4.24 -7.41
N LEU A 224 0.73 4.26 -6.78
CA LEU A 224 0.90 4.65 -5.37
C LEU A 224 0.72 6.16 -5.14
N GLN A 225 1.15 7.02 -6.07
CA GLN A 225 0.87 8.46 -6.00
C GLN A 225 -0.63 8.75 -6.13
N ASN A 226 -1.31 8.13 -7.09
CA ASN A 226 -2.77 8.31 -7.25
C ASN A 226 -3.55 7.80 -6.03
N MET A 227 -3.17 6.65 -5.44
CA MET A 227 -3.86 6.12 -4.25
C MET A 227 -3.64 6.96 -2.98
N ASN A 228 -2.52 7.67 -2.85
CA ASN A 228 -2.31 8.63 -1.76
C ASN A 228 -3.09 9.93 -1.97
N GLU A 229 -3.25 10.38 -3.21
CA GLU A 229 -3.98 11.61 -3.56
C GLU A 229 -5.50 11.46 -3.34
N TYR A 230 -6.06 10.26 -3.54
CA TYR A 230 -7.48 9.96 -3.26
C TYR A 230 -7.81 9.75 -1.77
N MET A 231 -6.82 9.71 -0.88
CA MET A 231 -7.01 9.51 0.57
C MET A 231 -6.72 10.78 1.40
N SER A 232 -6.10 11.81 0.81
CA SER A 232 -5.80 13.09 1.46
C SER A 232 -6.98 14.08 1.53
N ASP A 233 -8.05 13.87 0.76
CA ASP A 233 -9.22 14.78 0.73
C ASP A 233 -10.29 14.46 1.80
N SER A 234 -10.02 13.52 2.70
CA SER A 234 -10.95 13.09 3.76
C SER A 234 -10.73 13.81 5.11
N SER A 235 -9.80 14.75 5.22
CA SER A 235 -9.54 15.49 6.46
C SER A 235 -9.62 17.00 6.26
N SER A 236 -10.81 17.49 5.94
CA SER A 236 -11.15 18.91 6.11
C SER A 236 -12.62 19.04 6.50
N ASP A 237 -12.90 18.88 7.78
CA ASP A 237 -13.98 19.61 8.43
C ASP A 237 -13.75 19.62 9.95
N SER A 238 -13.45 20.81 10.47
CA SER A 238 -14.14 21.41 11.63
C SER A 238 -13.24 22.45 12.33
N SER A 239 -13.27 23.70 11.87
CA SER A 239 -13.09 24.86 12.76
C SER A 239 -13.87 26.07 12.24
N SER A 240 -15.10 26.21 12.68
CA SER A 240 -15.85 27.46 12.66
C SER A 240 -16.52 27.61 14.02
N ASP A 241 -16.06 28.60 14.78
CA ASP A 241 -16.80 29.46 15.71
C ASP A 241 -15.76 30.34 16.41
N SER A 242 -15.59 31.60 15.97
CA SER A 242 -16.35 32.79 16.33
C SER A 242 -15.84 33.40 17.63
N ASP A 243 -15.11 34.52 17.52
CA ASP A 243 -15.16 35.58 18.53
C ASP A 243 -14.96 36.94 17.86
N ASN A 244 -16.11 37.56 17.61
CA ASN A 244 -16.28 38.98 17.46
C ASN A 244 -16.20 39.57 18.89
N ASN A 245 -15.34 40.57 19.14
CA ASN A 245 -15.75 41.92 19.55
C ASN A 245 -14.64 42.68 20.32
N MET A 246 -14.49 43.95 19.91
CA MET A 246 -14.28 45.15 20.73
C MET A 246 -12.89 45.57 21.27
N THR A 247 -12.50 46.76 20.78
CA THR A 247 -11.84 47.88 21.50
C THR A 247 -10.40 47.66 22.01
N LEU A 248 -9.41 48.50 21.71
CA LEU A 248 -9.34 49.96 21.56
C LEU A 248 -8.21 50.34 20.58
#